data_AF-A0ABD0JNP0-F1
#
_entry.id   AF-A0ABD0JNP0-F1
#
_cell.length_a   1.000
_cell.length_b   1.000
_cell.length_c   1.000
_cell.angle_alpha   90.00
_cell.angle_beta   90.00
_cell.angle_gamma   90.00
#
_symmetry.space_group_name_H-M   'P 1'
#
loop_
_entity.id
_entity.type
_entity.pdbx_description
1 polymer ?
#
loop_
_entity_poly.entity_id
_entity_poly.type
_entity_poly.pdbx_seq_one_letter_code
_entity_poly.pdbx_strand_id
1 'polypeptide(L)'
;MSFTRMRLGTAWLCRERSQPWTCFTDRTWILDYVFFSSQTLQAMGVLQVVDKDVIQQTGGLPSKSFPSDHLPLKANLALTM
;
A
#
# COMPACT_ATOMS: atom_id res chain seq x y z
N MET A 1 -0.17 -10.50 -33.09
CA MET A 1 0.02 -10.63 -31.63
C MET A 1 -1.13 -9.92 -30.94
N SER A 2 -1.99 -10.63 -30.21
CA SER A 2 -3.06 -10.01 -29.42
C SER A 2 -2.50 -9.64 -28.05
N PHE A 3 -2.55 -8.36 -27.67
CA PHE A 3 -2.24 -7.93 -26.31
C PHE A 3 -3.52 -8.01 -25.48
N THR A 4 -3.61 -9.01 -24.59
CA THR A 4 -4.70 -9.06 -23.61
C THR A 4 -4.50 -7.94 -22.60
N ARG A 5 -5.42 -6.97 -22.57
CA ARG A 5 -5.40 -5.87 -21.59
C ARG A 5 -5.65 -6.42 -20.20
N MET A 6 -4.65 -6.40 -19.32
CA MET A 6 -4.83 -6.71 -17.91
C MET A 6 -5.63 -5.59 -17.23
N ARG A 7 -6.67 -5.96 -16.48
CA ARG A 7 -7.43 -5.03 -15.63
C ARG A 7 -6.85 -5.09 -14.22
N LEU A 8 -6.01 -4.11 -13.90
CA LEU A 8 -5.37 -4.01 -12.60
C LEU A 8 -6.25 -3.21 -11.63
N GLY A 9 -6.45 -3.75 -10.43
CA GLY A 9 -6.96 -3.03 -9.26
C GLY A 9 -5.81 -2.70 -8.30
N THR A 10 -5.99 -1.67 -7.47
CA THR A 10 -5.05 -1.37 -6.38
C THR A 10 -5.72 -1.68 -5.05
N ALA A 11 -5.01 -2.37 -4.15
CA ALA A 11 -5.62 -2.90 -2.93
C ALA A 11 -6.24 -1.82 -2.04
N TRP A 12 -5.58 -0.66 -1.89
CA TRP A 12 -6.05 0.43 -1.04
C TRP A 12 -7.14 1.27 -1.69
N LEU A 13 -7.12 1.54 -3.00
CA LEU A 13 -8.26 2.22 -3.65
C LEU A 13 -9.52 1.36 -3.61
N CYS A 14 -9.38 0.04 -3.70
CA CYS A 14 -10.52 -0.88 -3.60
C CYS A 14 -11.12 -0.96 -2.19
N ARG A 15 -10.35 -0.69 -1.12
CA ARG A 15 -10.79 -0.89 0.27
C ARG A 15 -10.92 0.39 1.08
N GLU A 16 -9.88 1.20 1.10
CA GLU A 16 -9.79 2.43 1.91
C GLU A 16 -10.09 3.69 1.08
N ARG A 17 -10.27 3.56 -0.24
CA ARG A 17 -10.56 4.64 -1.20
C ARG A 17 -9.47 5.69 -1.38
N SER A 18 -8.37 5.59 -0.64
CA SER A 18 -7.17 6.43 -0.79
C SER A 18 -5.91 5.58 -0.66
N GLN A 19 -4.86 6.00 -1.37
CA GLN A 19 -3.56 5.33 -1.28
C GLN A 19 -2.79 5.87 -0.07
N PRO A 20 -2.22 4.99 0.77
CA PRO A 20 -1.44 5.43 1.92
C PRO A 20 -0.10 6.02 1.47
N TRP A 21 0.41 6.96 2.25
CA TRP A 21 1.83 7.30 2.16
C TRP A 21 2.65 6.12 2.65
N THR A 22 3.76 5.91 1.97
CA THR A 22 4.61 4.73 2.20
C THR A 22 6.03 5.11 2.50
N CYS A 23 6.45 6.34 2.25
CA CYS A 23 7.77 6.85 2.59
C CYS A 23 7.63 8.17 3.36
N PHE A 24 8.40 8.32 4.44
CA PHE A 24 8.43 9.53 5.26
C PHE A 24 9.88 9.83 5.67
N THR A 25 10.57 10.63 4.86
CA THR A 25 11.92 11.11 5.18
C THR A 25 11.83 12.62 5.45
N ASP A 26 12.22 13.46 4.50
CA ASP A 26 12.04 14.92 4.53
C ASP A 26 10.59 15.34 4.24
N ARG A 27 9.88 14.52 3.46
CA ARG A 27 8.49 14.69 3.04
C ARG A 27 7.77 13.34 3.03
N THR A 28 6.44 13.40 3.03
CA THR A 28 5.58 12.24 2.81
C THR A 28 5.42 11.95 1.33
N TRP A 29 5.69 10.72 0.93
CA TRP A 29 5.52 10.26 -0.45
C TRP A 29 4.64 9.01 -0.54
N ILE A 30 3.97 8.87 -1.68
CA ILE A 30 3.21 7.67 -2.08
C ILE A 30 3.97 7.04 -3.24
N LEU A 31 4.78 6.03 -2.94
CA LEU A 31 5.68 5.42 -3.94
C LEU A 31 5.37 3.94 -4.19
N ASP A 32 4.79 3.26 -3.21
CA ASP A 32 4.58 1.83 -3.25
C ASP A 32 3.11 1.48 -3.51
N TYR A 33 2.90 0.41 -4.28
CA TYR A 33 1.58 -0.05 -4.69
C TYR A 33 1.52 -1.59 -4.70
N VAL A 34 0.37 -2.13 -4.32
CA VAL A 34 0.01 -3.53 -4.56
C VAL A 34 -1.06 -3.56 -5.63
N PHE A 35 -0.65 -3.84 -6.86
CA PHE A 35 -1.56 -4.10 -7.98
C PHE A 35 -1.91 -5.59 -8.05
N PHE A 36 -3.16 -5.90 -8.39
CA PHE A 36 -3.61 -7.27 -8.61
C PHE A 36 -4.58 -7.33 -9.79
N SER A 37 -4.73 -8.51 -10.40
CA SER A 37 -5.74 -8.75 -11.43
C SER A 37 -7.14 -8.66 -10.82
N SER A 38 -7.87 -7.58 -11.10
CA SER A 38 -9.21 -7.39 -10.54
C SER A 38 -10.27 -8.29 -11.19
N GLN A 39 -9.88 -9.10 -12.18
CA GLN A 39 -10.76 -10.07 -12.83
C GLN A 39 -10.77 -11.41 -12.08
N THR A 40 -9.70 -11.72 -11.36
CA THR A 40 -9.49 -13.04 -10.73
C THR A 40 -9.24 -12.95 -9.24
N LEU A 41 -8.91 -11.76 -8.72
CA LEU A 41 -8.64 -11.54 -7.32
C LEU A 41 -9.52 -10.42 -6.79
N GLN A 42 -9.99 -10.58 -5.56
CA GLN A 42 -10.69 -9.57 -4.79
C GLN A 42 -9.84 -9.21 -3.57
N ALA A 43 -9.53 -7.93 -3.39
CA ALA A 43 -8.96 -7.46 -2.13
C ALA A 43 -9.99 -7.67 -1.03
N MET A 44 -9.67 -8.40 0.03
CA MET A 44 -10.52 -8.68 1.20
C MET A 44 -10.27 -7.73 2.35
N GLY A 45 -9.03 -7.25 2.47
CA GLY A 45 -8.62 -6.26 3.45
C GLY A 45 -7.21 -5.78 3.17
N VAL A 46 -6.82 -4.70 3.83
CA VAL A 46 -5.48 -4.13 3.76
C VAL A 46 -4.98 -3.83 5.16
N LEU A 47 -3.66 -3.82 5.34
CA LEU A 47 -3.05 -3.35 6.58
C LEU A 47 -3.26 -1.83 6.69
N GLN A 48 -3.79 -1.40 7.84
CA GLN A 48 -3.97 0.01 8.14
C GLN A 48 -2.61 0.71 8.25
N VAL A 49 -2.57 1.96 7.82
CA VAL A 49 -1.37 2.81 7.88
C VAL A 49 -1.07 3.16 9.33
N VAL A 50 0.22 3.27 9.67
CA VAL A 50 0.64 3.87 10.93
C VAL A 50 0.22 5.35 10.95
N ASP A 51 -0.26 5.83 12.09
CA ASP A 51 -0.61 7.24 12.24
C ASP A 51 0.61 8.15 12.03
N LYS A 52 0.40 9.24 11.28
CA LYS A 52 1.48 10.18 10.94
C LYS A 52 2.15 10.77 12.17
N ASP A 53 1.38 11.03 13.23
CA ASP A 53 1.87 11.59 14.48
C ASP A 53 2.86 10.66 15.19
N VAL A 54 2.66 9.34 15.07
CA VAL A 54 3.58 8.33 15.64
C VAL A 54 4.94 8.38 14.92
N ILE A 55 4.94 8.52 13.59
CA ILE A 55 6.18 8.64 12.81
C ILE A 55 6.85 10.00 13.00
N GLN A 56 6.08 11.07 13.15
CA GLN A 56 6.62 12.40 13.44
C GLN A 56 7.35 12.43 14.79
N GLN A 57 6.84 11.71 15.80
CA GLN A 57 7.51 11.58 17.09
C GLN A 57 8.87 10.86 16.99
N THR A 58 9.10 10.04 15.96
CA THR A 58 10.41 9.40 15.72
C THR A 58 11.37 10.26 14.90
N GLY A 59 10.94 11.44 14.44
CA GLY A 59 11.70 12.29 13.54
C GLY A 59 11.67 11.85 12.08
N GLY A 60 10.70 11.00 11.69
CA GLY A 60 10.61 10.37 10.37
C GLY A 60 11.13 8.93 10.35
N LEU A 61 11.37 8.44 9.12
CA LEU A 61 11.88 7.11 8.82
C LEU A 61 13.24 7.20 8.10
N PRO A 62 14.16 6.23 8.27
CA PRO A 62 14.08 5.14 9.25
C PRO A 62 14.24 5.65 10.68
N SER A 63 13.86 4.84 11.67
CA SER A 63 14.01 5.15 13.09
C SER A 63 14.25 3.90 13.93
N LYS A 64 14.44 4.05 15.25
CA LYS A 64 14.69 2.92 16.15
C LYS A 64 13.58 1.85 16.11
N SER A 65 12.33 2.28 15.89
CA SER A 65 11.18 1.38 15.80
C SER A 65 10.90 0.90 14.38
N PHE A 66 11.36 1.63 13.37
CA PHE A 66 11.10 1.36 11.96
C PHE A 66 12.41 1.25 11.18
N PRO A 67 12.85 0.04 10.81
CA PRO A 67 14.18 -0.18 10.25
C PRO A 67 14.34 0.27 8.78
N SER A 68 13.28 0.75 8.13
CA SER A 68 13.28 1.24 6.75
C SER A 68 12.62 2.61 6.67
N ASP A 69 13.02 3.39 5.68
CA ASP A 69 12.40 4.62 5.21
C ASP A 69 11.02 4.41 4.56
N HIS A 70 10.65 3.16 4.28
CA HIS A 70 9.35 2.76 3.76
C HIS A 70 8.51 1.96 4.78
N LEU A 71 7.19 2.22 4.80
CA LEU A 71 6.20 1.43 5.52
C LEU A 71 5.73 0.24 4.68
N PRO A 72 5.54 -0.94 5.29
CA PRO A 72 5.13 -2.13 4.57
C PRO A 72 3.67 -2.02 4.10
N LEU A 73 3.45 -2.38 2.84
CA LEU A 73 2.11 -2.64 2.30
C LEU A 73 1.78 -4.13 2.43
N LYS A 74 0.65 -4.45 3.05
CA LYS A 74 0.08 -5.79 3.07
C LYS A 74 -1.39 -5.78 2.65
N ALA A 75 -1.75 -6.67 1.73
CA ALA A 75 -3.13 -6.90 1.29
C ALA A 75 -3.52 -8.37 1.49
N ASN A 76 -4.74 -8.60 1.94
CA ASN A 76 -5.37 -9.92 1.93
C ASN A 76 -6.20 -10.05 0.66
N LEU A 77 -5.90 -11.01 -0.21
CA LEU A 77 -6.57 -11.21 -1.50
C LEU A 77 -7.23 -12.59 -1.52
N ALA A 78 -8.46 -12.66 -2.04
CA ALA A 78 -9.15 -13.91 -2.31
C ALA A 78 -9.26 -14.13 -3.83
N LEU A 79 -9.11 -15.38 -4.28
CA LEU A 79 -9.38 -15.76 -5.66
C LEU A 79 -10.90 -15.77 -5.89
N THR A 80 -11.36 -15.03 -6.90
CA THR A 80 -12.75 -15.05 -7.33
C THR A 80 -12.92 -16.21 -8.31
N MET A 81 -13.73 -17.20 -7.95
CA MET A 81 -14.16 -18.27 -8.85
C MET A 81 -15.27 -17.77 -9.78
#